data_AF-A0A9D6T9B0-F1
#
_entry.id   AF-A0A9D6T9B0-F1
#
_cell.length_a   1.000
_cell.length_b   1.000
_cell.length_c   1.000
_cell.angle_alpha   90.00
_cell.angle_beta   90.00
_cell.angle_gamma   90.00
#
_symmetry.space_group_name_H-M   'P 1'
#
loop_
_entity.id
_entity.type
_entity.pdbx_description
1 polymer ?
#
loop_
_entity_poly.entity_id
_entity_poly.type
_entity_poly.pdbx_seq_one_letter_code
_entity_poly.pdbx_strand_id
1 'polypeptide(L)'
;MSEQSLPVHHGFDAAMAGKRAECDGGGPIQGTYYAARQEFTGTLTGEYIDHGDPPWRWYLMVDLVRKPAGYPWNSVWCEQGNLFLAES
;
A
#
# COMPACT_ATOMS: atom_id res chain seq x y z
N MET A 1 20.38 -21.30 -7.09
CA MET A 1 18.98 -21.26 -6.63
C MET A 1 18.34 -20.12 -7.38
N SER A 2 17.48 -20.42 -8.37
CA SER A 2 16.87 -19.36 -9.18
C SER A 2 15.82 -18.65 -8.34
N GLU A 3 16.00 -17.35 -8.08
CA GLU A 3 14.98 -16.47 -7.53
C GLU A 3 13.81 -16.42 -8.51
N GLN A 4 12.85 -17.33 -8.33
CA GLN A 4 11.56 -17.21 -8.98
C GLN A 4 10.82 -16.08 -8.27
N SER A 5 10.92 -14.87 -8.83
CA SER A 5 10.07 -13.76 -8.41
C SER A 5 8.62 -14.17 -8.57
N LEU A 6 7.81 -14.01 -7.52
CA LEU A 6 6.37 -14.24 -7.62
C LEU A 6 5.77 -13.33 -8.70
N PRO A 7 4.76 -13.80 -9.45
CA PRO A 7 4.14 -13.00 -10.50
C PRO A 7 3.53 -11.72 -9.92
N VAL A 8 3.74 -10.60 -10.62
CA VAL A 8 3.11 -9.31 -10.33
C VAL A 8 2.17 -8.99 -11.48
N HIS A 9 0.89 -8.81 -11.19
CA HIS A 9 -0.11 -8.39 -12.17
C HIS A 9 -0.53 -6.95 -11.92
N HIS A 10 -0.30 -6.07 -12.89
CA HIS A 10 -0.70 -4.67 -12.81
C HIS A 10 -2.11 -4.47 -13.36
N GLY A 11 -2.84 -3.52 -12.77
CA GLY A 11 -4.13 -3.08 -13.29
C GLY A 11 -4.56 -1.71 -12.78
N PHE A 12 -5.77 -1.31 -13.16
CA PHE A 12 -6.38 -0.05 -12.77
C PHE A 12 -7.85 -0.25 -12.37
N ASP A 13 -8.24 0.34 -11.24
CA ASP A 13 -9.60 0.38 -10.74
C ASP A 13 -10.11 1.83 -10.70
N ALA A 14 -10.95 2.18 -11.67
CA ALA A 14 -11.55 3.51 -11.79
C ALA A 14 -12.43 3.87 -10.59
N ALA A 15 -12.98 2.88 -9.87
CA ALA A 15 -13.79 3.13 -8.68
C ALA A 15 -12.93 3.55 -7.48
N MET A 16 -11.62 3.34 -7.52
CA MET A 16 -10.69 3.72 -6.45
C MET A 16 -9.96 5.03 -6.76
N ALA A 17 -9.82 5.39 -8.03
CA ALA A 17 -9.13 6.60 -8.46
C ALA A 17 -9.71 7.87 -7.83
N GLY A 18 -8.83 8.69 -7.25
CA GLY A 18 -9.15 9.99 -6.64
C GLY A 18 -9.77 9.91 -5.25
N LYS A 19 -10.05 8.71 -4.72
CA LYS A 19 -10.62 8.56 -3.37
C LYS A 19 -9.57 8.82 -2.30
N ARG A 20 -9.99 9.49 -1.23
CA ARG A 20 -9.20 9.55 0.01
C ARG A 20 -9.35 8.24 0.77
N ALA A 21 -8.24 7.76 1.30
CA ALA A 21 -8.23 6.53 2.06
C ALA A 21 -7.16 6.58 3.15
N GLU A 22 -7.36 5.73 4.14
CA GLU A 22 -6.41 5.36 5.15
C GLU A 22 -5.96 3.93 4.89
N CYS A 23 -4.69 3.63 5.18
CA CYS A 23 -4.25 2.25 5.18
C CYS A 23 -3.26 1.97 6.30
N ASP A 24 -3.37 0.76 6.83
CA ASP A 24 -2.46 0.22 7.82
C ASP A 24 -1.40 -0.64 7.13
N GLY A 25 -0.20 -0.07 6.94
CA GLY A 25 0.94 -0.77 6.39
C GLY A 25 1.81 -1.37 7.50
N GLY A 26 2.39 -2.55 7.26
CA GLY A 26 3.45 -3.10 8.11
C GLY A 26 4.82 -2.66 7.60
N GLY A 27 5.52 -1.76 8.31
CA GLY A 27 6.91 -1.41 7.99
C GLY A 27 7.88 -2.15 8.91
N PRO A 28 9.03 -2.66 8.42
CA PRO A 28 10.03 -3.25 9.30
C PRO A 28 10.51 -2.21 10.32
N ILE A 29 10.49 -2.55 11.60
CA ILE A 29 11.10 -1.72 12.64
C ILE A 29 12.60 -1.95 12.58
N GLN A 30 13.35 -0.89 12.26
CA GLN A 30 14.80 -0.95 12.10
C GLN A 30 15.46 -1.58 13.34
N GLY A 31 16.30 -2.60 13.11
CA GLY A 31 17.02 -3.30 14.17
C GLY A 31 16.23 -4.39 14.89
N THR A 32 15.01 -4.71 14.44
CA THR A 32 14.21 -5.83 14.98
C THR A 32 13.65 -6.72 13.88
N TYR A 33 13.12 -7.88 14.27
CA TYR A 33 12.35 -8.76 13.39
C TYR A 33 10.85 -8.41 13.37
N TYR A 34 10.44 -7.32 14.01
CA TYR A 34 9.04 -6.93 14.11
C TYR A 34 8.68 -5.92 13.01
N ALA A 35 7.46 -6.04 12.49
CA ALA A 35 6.84 -5.00 11.68
C ALA A 35 5.96 -4.12 12.59
N ALA A 36 6.12 -2.80 12.51
CA ALA A 36 5.21 -1.86 13.14
C ALA A 36 4.02 -1.62 12.22
N ARG A 37 2.83 -1.51 12.81
CA ARG A 37 1.69 -0.88 12.14
C ARG A 37 2.03 0.58 11.91
N GLN A 38 2.06 0.96 10.65
CA GLN A 38 2.33 2.29 10.14
C GLN A 38 1.07 2.79 9.46
N GLU A 39 0.56 3.91 9.94
CA GLU A 39 -0.67 4.50 9.43
C GLU A 39 -0.34 5.49 8.32
N PHE A 40 -1.00 5.32 7.18
CA PHE A 40 -0.92 6.22 6.03
C PHE A 40 -2.30 6.77 5.71
N THR A 41 -2.35 8.03 5.28
CA THR A 41 -3.55 8.66 4.74
C THR A 41 -3.16 9.45 3.50
N GLY A 42 -3.92 9.31 2.43
CA GLY A 42 -3.60 9.91 1.13
C GLY A 42 -4.72 9.77 0.11
N THR A 43 -4.37 9.92 -1.16
CA THR A 43 -5.28 9.77 -2.30
C THR A 43 -4.89 8.53 -3.09
N LEU A 44 -5.86 7.68 -3.44
CA LEU A 44 -5.63 6.53 -4.30
C LEU A 44 -5.56 6.95 -5.76
N THR A 45 -4.59 6.42 -6.51
CA THR A 45 -4.47 6.68 -7.95
C THR A 45 -5.45 5.83 -8.77
N GLY A 46 -5.89 4.70 -8.22
CA GLY A 46 -6.60 3.64 -8.93
C GLY A 46 -5.67 2.55 -9.46
N GLU A 47 -4.36 2.77 -9.53
CA GLU A 47 -3.40 1.73 -9.89
C GLU A 47 -3.34 0.66 -8.80
N TYR A 48 -3.31 -0.61 -9.22
CA TYR A 48 -3.11 -1.74 -8.33
C TYR A 48 -2.08 -2.73 -8.87
N ILE A 49 -1.46 -3.47 -7.96
CA ILE A 49 -0.72 -4.70 -8.24
C ILE A 49 -1.32 -5.86 -7.46
N ASP A 50 -1.47 -7.00 -8.11
CA ASP A 50 -1.73 -8.28 -7.45
C ASP A 50 -0.39 -9.02 -7.33
N HIS A 51 0.09 -9.26 -6.10
CA HIS A 51 1.38 -9.88 -5.80
C HIS A 51 1.31 -10.77 -4.56
N GLY A 52 1.96 -11.94 -4.60
CA GLY A 52 1.92 -12.96 -3.55
C GLY A 52 1.48 -14.32 -4.07
N ASP A 53 1.41 -15.31 -3.17
CA ASP A 53 0.82 -16.63 -3.44
C ASP A 53 0.06 -17.12 -2.19
N PRO A 54 -1.29 -17.08 -2.19
CA PRO A 54 -2.15 -16.50 -3.22
C PRO A 54 -1.94 -14.98 -3.36
N PRO A 55 -2.26 -14.37 -4.51
CA PRO A 55 -1.97 -12.95 -4.74
C PRO A 55 -2.86 -12.04 -3.90
N TRP A 56 -2.24 -11.08 -3.20
CA TRP A 56 -2.94 -9.97 -2.54
C TRP A 56 -2.92 -8.74 -3.43
N ARG A 57 -4.02 -7.98 -3.43
CA ARG A 57 -4.13 -6.73 -4.17
C ARG A 57 -3.59 -5.57 -3.34
N TRP A 58 -2.76 -4.74 -3.95
CA TRP A 58 -2.19 -3.54 -3.35
C TRP A 58 -2.52 -2.33 -4.22
N TYR A 59 -3.13 -1.31 -3.64
CA TYR A 59 -3.44 -0.04 -4.32
C TYR A 59 -2.35 1.00 -4.06
N LEU A 60 -2.01 1.78 -5.09
CA LEU A 60 -1.07 2.89 -4.94
C LEU A 60 -1.76 4.11 -4.32
N MET A 61 -1.24 4.56 -3.19
CA MET A 61 -1.62 5.78 -2.52
C MET A 61 -0.53 6.84 -2.69
N VAL A 62 -0.93 8.05 -3.09
CA VAL A 62 -0.09 9.24 -3.27
C VAL A 62 -0.64 10.40 -2.42
N ASP A 63 -0.05 11.59 -2.54
CA ASP A 63 -0.46 12.79 -1.80
C ASP A 63 -0.64 12.52 -0.30
N LEU A 64 0.36 11.84 0.29
CA LEU A 64 0.33 11.37 1.67
C LEU A 64 0.23 12.56 2.62
N VAL A 65 -0.94 12.72 3.23
CA VAL A 65 -1.21 13.74 4.26
C VAL A 65 -0.83 13.24 5.66
N ARG A 66 -0.81 11.92 5.84
CA ARG A 66 -0.29 11.25 7.03
C ARG A 66 0.65 10.13 6.61
N LYS A 67 1.87 10.14 7.17
CA LYS A 67 2.87 9.08 7.00
C LYS A 67 3.82 9.03 8.19
N PRO A 68 4.49 7.90 8.47
CA PRO A 68 5.48 7.80 9.53
C PRO A 68 6.61 8.83 9.37
N ALA A 69 7.13 9.31 10.51
CA ALA A 69 8.30 10.18 10.52
C ALA A 69 9.49 9.47 9.86
N GLY A 70 10.20 10.18 8.96
CA GLY A 70 11.32 9.62 8.22
C GLY A 70 10.95 8.71 7.05
N TYR A 71 9.67 8.51 6.74
CA TYR A 71 9.26 7.78 5.53
C TYR A 71 9.68 8.54 4.26
N PRO A 72 10.64 8.01 3.48
CA PRO A 72 11.36 8.78 2.48
C PRO A 72 10.58 8.97 1.18
N TRP A 73 9.55 8.16 0.96
CA TRP A 73 8.77 8.17 -0.29
C TRP A 73 7.54 9.07 -0.18
N ASN A 74 7.04 9.47 -1.35
CA ASN A 74 5.83 10.30 -1.49
C ASN A 74 4.59 9.46 -1.85
N SER A 75 4.74 8.15 -1.92
CA SER A 75 3.70 7.18 -2.20
C SER A 75 3.93 5.90 -1.40
N VAL A 76 2.87 5.11 -1.24
CA VAL A 76 2.90 3.80 -0.57
C VAL A 76 1.94 2.85 -1.26
N TRP A 77 2.28 1.57 -1.30
CA TRP A 77 1.37 0.50 -1.72
C TRP A 77 0.59 -0.01 -0.50
N CYS A 78 -0.73 0.08 -0.56
CA CYS A 78 -1.64 -0.31 0.51
C CYS A 78 -2.38 -1.60 0.12
N GLU A 79 -2.27 -2.64 0.94
CA GLU A 79 -3.01 -3.88 0.72
C GLU A 79 -4.52 -3.64 0.88
N GLN A 80 -5.33 -4.25 0.01
CA GLN A 80 -6.78 -4.02 -0.09
C GLN A 80 -7.53 -4.31 1.23
N GLY A 81 -7.19 -5.39 1.93
CA GLY A 81 -7.79 -5.77 3.22
C GLY A 81 -7.45 -4.83 4.38
N ASN A 82 -6.44 -3.98 4.23
CA ASN A 82 -6.03 -2.97 5.22
C ASN A 82 -6.28 -1.54 4.74
N LEU A 83 -7.10 -1.36 3.71
CA LEU A 83 -7.44 -0.08 3.12
C LEU A 83 -8.87 0.31 3.45
N PHE A 84 -9.03 1.49 4.03
CA PHE A 84 -10.31 2.04 4.48
C PHE A 84 -10.54 3.35 3.75
N LEU A 85 -11.62 3.44 2.97
CA LEU A 85 -11.99 4.68 2.32
C LEU A 85 -12.42 5.69 3.38
N ALA A 86 -11.82 6.88 3.37
CA ALA A 86 -12.30 7.98 4.20
C ALA A 86 -13.62 8.45 3.59
N GLU A 87 -14.73 8.26 4.29
CA GLU A 87 -16.04 8.72 3.80
C GLU A 87 -16.00 10.25 3.59
N SER A 88 -16.53 10.68 2.46
CA SER A 88 -16.72 12.10 2.08
C SER A 88 -17.85 12.75 2.84
#